data_AF-U3B1A4-F1
#
_entry.id   AF-U3B1A4-F1
#
_cell.length_a   1.000
_cell.length_b   1.000
_cell.length_c   1.000
_cell.angle_alpha   90.00
_cell.angle_beta   90.00
_cell.angle_gamma   90.00
#
_symmetry.space_group_name_H-M   'P 1'
#
loop_
_entity.id
_entity.type
_entity.pdbx_description
1 polymer ?
#
loop_
_entity_poly.entity_id
_entity_poly.type
_entity_poly.pdbx_seq_one_letter_code
_entity_poly.pdbx_strand_id
1 'polypeptide(L)'
;MSELKRDITLIGGIGQMSTTLLGTGLFMVPAIAASIAGENILWAWWLLIIAVCPIAFSFAALGKRYPNAGGASYFVKKAFGSRLEKVIALLFISVIPVGVPAAITIAGGFAQQFLPQAIATPIVAQLLVVALLMAVNFSGSKISSQFQTAIAIGIALLVGLFLWFGNIALSDVTPSVAPNTNHISHLGNAIAVMFWCFVGIEAFAHMGEEFKRPERDYPLAILIGCLIAGAVYYLFSTVVLKYHAYGTEALNTTSVPYLSNLLFGPKVSWIISLTGFLACFATINLYTQSLSRMLWSLAREYRPASAMTRLSPKGVPTKATAIVGITLALSCVLGDLSNIDVEVFLTLANGIFVVIYLFAMLSAIKLLTGRGRYLAILSTGLCVLVLFSIGIAMSYALGLLVLLWLFMPESKLRN
;
A
#
# COMPACT_ATOMS: atom_id res chain seq x y z
N MET A 1 -11.64 13.31 -24.69
CA MET A 1 -10.33 13.42 -24.02
C MET A 1 -9.67 12.06 -24.05
N SER A 2 -8.45 11.95 -24.59
CA SER A 2 -7.72 10.68 -24.78
C SER A 2 -6.65 10.42 -23.71
N GLU A 3 -6.35 11.40 -22.86
CA GLU A 3 -5.28 11.35 -21.86
C GLU A 3 -5.78 11.76 -20.47
N LEU A 4 -5.16 11.19 -19.43
CA LEU A 4 -5.45 11.54 -18.04
C LEU A 4 -5.02 12.98 -17.73
N LYS A 5 -5.73 13.61 -16.79
CA LYS A 5 -5.37 14.97 -16.35
C LYS A 5 -4.14 14.94 -15.45
N ARG A 6 -3.18 15.82 -15.74
CA ARG A 6 -1.98 16.04 -14.93
C ARG A 6 -2.26 16.97 -13.76
N ASP A 7 -2.97 16.48 -12.76
CA ASP A 7 -3.44 17.28 -11.64
C ASP A 7 -2.64 17.09 -10.34
N ILE A 8 -1.85 16.02 -10.23
CA ILE A 8 -1.10 15.69 -9.01
C ILE A 8 0.14 16.59 -8.90
N THR A 9 0.23 17.31 -7.77
CA THR A 9 1.39 18.13 -7.39
C THR A 9 2.38 17.31 -6.56
N LEU A 10 3.60 17.82 -6.36
CA LEU A 10 4.58 17.18 -5.48
C LEU A 10 4.02 16.92 -4.07
N ILE A 11 3.41 17.92 -3.43
CA ILE A 11 2.83 17.79 -2.09
C ILE A 11 1.69 16.75 -2.09
N GLY A 12 0.81 16.81 -3.10
CA GLY A 12 -0.26 15.82 -3.27
C GLY A 12 0.27 14.40 -3.42
N GLY A 13 1.32 14.21 -4.21
CA GLY A 13 1.98 12.92 -4.41
C GLY A 13 2.66 12.41 -3.13
N ILE A 14 3.36 13.28 -2.39
CA ILE A 14 3.97 12.92 -1.10
C ILE A 14 2.88 12.46 -0.11
N GLY A 15 1.78 13.20 -0.01
CA GLY A 15 0.65 12.88 0.85
C GLY A 15 0.03 11.52 0.49
N GLN A 16 -0.25 11.29 -0.79
CA GLN A 16 -0.79 10.01 -1.27
C GLN A 16 0.16 8.85 -0.97
N MET A 17 1.45 9.03 -1.25
CA MET A 17 2.46 8.01 -1.04
C MET A 17 2.57 7.66 0.46
N SER A 18 2.73 8.67 1.32
CA SER A 18 2.88 8.44 2.76
C SER A 18 1.62 7.82 3.38
N THR A 19 0.42 8.29 3.04
CA THR A 19 -0.80 7.70 3.63
C THR A 19 -1.06 6.27 3.19
N THR A 20 -0.68 5.92 1.96
CA THR A 20 -0.84 4.55 1.46
C THR A 20 0.04 3.59 2.24
N LEU A 21 1.27 4.01 2.57
CA LEU A 21 2.18 3.21 3.37
C LEU A 21 1.78 3.16 4.85
N LEU A 22 1.22 4.24 5.38
CA LEU A 22 0.78 4.30 6.79
C LEU A 22 -0.43 3.41 7.05
N GLY A 23 -1.44 3.45 6.16
CA GLY A 23 -2.57 2.52 6.07
C GLY A 23 -3.05 1.87 7.36
N THR A 24 -3.34 0.57 7.27
CA THR A 24 -3.60 -0.29 8.43
C THR A 24 -2.33 -0.62 9.21
N GLY A 25 -1.18 -0.56 8.56
CA GLY A 25 0.11 -0.96 9.13
C GLY A 25 0.44 -0.19 10.41
N LEU A 26 0.17 1.12 10.46
CA LEU A 26 0.49 1.98 11.61
C LEU A 26 -0.17 1.51 12.91
N PHE A 27 -1.35 0.89 12.83
CA PHE A 27 -2.14 0.53 14.00
C PHE A 27 -1.76 -0.82 14.61
N MET A 28 -1.08 -1.68 13.84
CA MET A 28 -0.81 -3.06 14.24
C MET A 28 0.68 -3.40 14.19
N VAL A 29 1.36 -3.04 13.09
CA VAL A 29 2.72 -3.49 12.81
C VAL A 29 3.74 -3.04 13.86
N PRO A 30 3.72 -1.80 14.39
CA PRO A 30 4.60 -1.41 15.48
C PRO A 30 4.56 -2.34 16.70
N ALA A 31 3.36 -2.76 17.14
CA ALA A 31 3.21 -3.64 18.29
C ALA A 31 3.52 -5.11 17.95
N ILE A 32 3.14 -5.58 16.75
CA ILE A 32 3.53 -6.91 16.27
C ILE A 32 5.06 -7.02 16.18
N ALA A 33 5.72 -6.05 15.57
CA ALA A 33 7.17 -6.00 15.44
C ALA A 33 7.86 -5.93 16.81
N ALA A 34 7.30 -5.18 17.76
CA ALA A 34 7.84 -5.08 19.12
C ALA A 34 7.70 -6.41 19.87
N SER A 35 6.62 -7.15 19.64
CA SER A 35 6.44 -8.50 20.20
C SER A 35 7.46 -9.51 19.67
N ILE A 36 7.95 -9.31 18.45
CA ILE A 36 8.94 -10.20 17.83
C ILE A 36 10.37 -9.78 18.20
N ALA A 37 10.71 -8.51 18.04
CA ALA A 37 12.08 -8.00 18.19
C ALA A 37 12.40 -7.41 19.57
N GLY A 38 11.40 -7.14 20.40
CA GLY A 38 11.56 -6.44 21.68
C GLY A 38 12.24 -5.09 21.49
N GLU A 39 13.25 -4.82 22.32
CA GLU A 39 14.05 -3.59 22.29
C GLU A 39 14.80 -3.38 20.97
N ASN A 40 15.02 -4.43 20.17
CA ASN A 40 15.69 -4.32 18.88
C ASN A 40 14.79 -3.74 17.77
N ILE A 41 13.51 -3.45 18.04
CA ILE A 41 12.57 -2.90 17.04
C ILE A 41 13.10 -1.62 16.38
N LEU A 42 13.76 -0.73 17.12
CA LEU A 42 14.27 0.52 16.57
C LEU A 42 15.40 0.27 15.56
N TRP A 43 16.29 -0.70 15.83
CA TRP A 43 17.28 -1.17 14.86
C TRP A 43 16.62 -1.82 13.64
N ALA A 44 15.54 -2.58 13.85
CA ALA A 44 14.77 -3.20 12.77
C ALA A 44 14.23 -2.15 11.79
N TRP A 45 13.71 -1.03 12.28
CA TRP A 45 13.23 0.08 11.43
C TRP A 45 14.35 0.73 10.64
N TRP A 46 15.52 0.99 11.25
CA TRP A 46 16.66 1.54 10.53
C TRP A 46 17.12 0.62 9.40
N LEU A 47 17.28 -0.67 9.69
CA LEU A 47 17.65 -1.68 8.70
C LEU A 47 16.60 -1.79 7.58
N LEU A 48 15.32 -1.76 7.94
CA LEU A 48 14.23 -1.81 6.97
C LEU A 48 14.19 -0.57 6.07
N ILE A 49 14.31 0.64 6.62
CA ILE A 49 14.33 1.87 5.83
C ILE A 49 15.49 1.85 4.84
N ILE A 50 16.66 1.38 5.27
CA ILE A 50 17.83 1.20 4.39
C ILE A 50 17.54 0.13 3.32
N ALA A 51 16.90 -0.99 3.68
CA ALA A 51 16.54 -2.05 2.74
C ALA A 51 15.47 -1.63 1.71
N VAL A 52 14.53 -0.76 2.10
CA VAL A 52 13.47 -0.27 1.21
C VAL A 52 13.98 0.81 0.25
N CYS A 53 15.01 1.58 0.64
CA CYS A 53 15.59 2.63 -0.20
C CYS A 53 15.92 2.14 -1.64
N PRO A 54 16.68 1.05 -1.86
CA PRO A 54 16.92 0.50 -3.20
C PRO A 54 15.66 0.25 -4.02
N ILE A 55 14.59 -0.26 -3.39
CA ILE A 55 13.31 -0.55 -4.04
C ILE A 55 12.64 0.76 -4.45
N ALA A 56 12.55 1.72 -3.52
CA ALA A 56 11.99 3.04 -3.75
C ALA A 56 12.73 3.79 -4.86
N PHE A 57 14.07 3.77 -4.87
CA PHE A 57 14.89 4.35 -5.94
C PHE A 57 14.66 3.68 -7.29
N SER A 58 14.48 2.35 -7.32
CA SER A 58 14.23 1.59 -8.54
C SER A 58 12.88 1.96 -9.16
N PHE A 59 11.82 2.03 -8.34
CA PHE A 59 10.50 2.50 -8.77
C PHE A 59 10.51 3.97 -9.19
N ALA A 60 11.18 4.83 -8.43
CA ALA A 60 11.33 6.25 -8.74
C ALA A 60 12.04 6.46 -10.10
N ALA A 61 13.12 5.71 -10.37
CA ALA A 61 13.85 5.78 -11.63
C ALA A 61 13.03 5.23 -12.81
N LEU A 62 12.32 4.12 -12.62
CA LEU A 62 11.44 3.55 -13.65
C LEU A 62 10.28 4.48 -13.99
N GLY A 63 9.55 4.97 -12.99
CA GLY A 63 8.40 5.85 -13.23
C GLY A 63 8.81 7.25 -13.73
N LYS A 64 10.01 7.74 -13.37
CA LYS A 64 10.61 8.92 -14.00
C LYS A 64 10.80 8.73 -15.51
N ARG A 65 11.31 7.57 -15.93
CA ARG A 65 11.63 7.28 -17.34
C ARG A 65 10.41 6.83 -18.15
N TYR A 66 9.45 6.18 -17.50
CA TYR A 66 8.29 5.55 -18.14
C TYR A 66 6.97 5.89 -17.40
N PRO A 67 6.58 7.18 -17.32
CA PRO A 67 5.35 7.58 -16.64
C PRO A 67 4.13 7.11 -17.43
N ASN A 68 3.44 6.07 -16.96
CA ASN A 68 2.27 5.50 -17.62
C ASN A 68 1.27 4.94 -16.60
N ALA A 69 -0.03 5.09 -16.89
CA ALA A 69 -1.11 4.56 -16.07
C ALA A 69 -1.09 3.03 -15.84
N GLY A 70 -0.38 2.28 -16.70
CA GLY A 70 -0.14 0.84 -16.53
C GLY A 70 0.86 0.49 -15.42
N GLY A 71 1.56 1.47 -14.85
CA GLY A 71 2.41 1.32 -13.67
C GLY A 71 3.41 0.17 -13.77
N ALA A 72 3.45 -0.69 -12.75
CA ALA A 72 4.39 -1.81 -12.70
C ALA A 72 4.28 -2.76 -13.92
N SER A 73 3.07 -3.03 -14.42
CA SER A 73 2.87 -3.87 -15.59
C SER A 73 3.47 -3.26 -16.88
N TYR A 74 3.46 -1.94 -16.99
CA TYR A 74 4.07 -1.24 -18.12
C TYR A 74 5.60 -1.30 -18.09
N PHE A 75 6.22 -1.30 -16.91
CA PHE A 75 7.66 -1.54 -16.80
C PHE A 75 8.02 -2.95 -17.31
N VAL A 76 7.21 -3.94 -16.95
CA VAL A 76 7.34 -5.32 -17.44
C VAL A 76 7.15 -5.39 -18.95
N LYS A 77 6.21 -4.63 -19.54
CA LYS A 77 6.07 -4.52 -20.99
C LYS A 77 7.37 -4.08 -21.66
N LYS A 78 7.97 -2.99 -21.15
CA LYS A 78 9.18 -2.42 -21.73
C LYS A 78 10.38 -3.36 -21.61
N ALA A 79 10.43 -4.17 -20.55
CA ALA A 79 11.50 -5.12 -20.34
C ALA A 79 11.29 -6.45 -21.08
N PHE A 80 10.10 -7.02 -21.05
CA PHE A 80 9.83 -8.43 -21.41
C PHE A 80 8.71 -8.62 -22.46
N GLY A 81 8.05 -7.54 -22.88
CA GLY A 81 7.02 -7.57 -23.92
C GLY A 81 5.59 -7.66 -23.38
N SER A 82 4.64 -7.57 -24.32
CA SER A 82 3.20 -7.45 -24.07
C SER A 82 2.55 -8.69 -23.46
N ARG A 83 3.07 -9.90 -23.71
CA ARG A 83 2.52 -11.12 -23.10
C ARG A 83 2.68 -11.06 -21.57
N LEU A 84 3.90 -10.77 -21.10
CA LEU A 84 4.18 -10.71 -19.66
C LEU A 84 3.52 -9.49 -19.01
N GLU A 85 3.43 -8.34 -19.71
CA GLU A 85 2.62 -7.20 -19.25
C GLU A 85 1.20 -7.64 -18.87
N LYS A 86 0.51 -8.32 -19.78
CA LYS A 86 -0.88 -8.71 -19.55
C LYS A 86 -1.02 -9.73 -18.41
N VAL A 87 -0.07 -10.66 -18.27
CA VAL A 87 -0.05 -11.62 -17.15
C VAL A 87 0.10 -10.88 -15.82
N ILE A 88 1.09 -9.98 -15.71
CA ILE A 88 1.30 -9.21 -14.48
C ILE A 88 0.15 -8.25 -14.20
N ALA A 89 -0.44 -7.65 -15.23
CA ALA A 89 -1.60 -6.78 -15.06
C ALA A 89 -2.85 -7.56 -14.60
N LEU A 90 -3.09 -8.76 -15.12
CA LEU A 90 -4.17 -9.64 -14.65
C LEU A 90 -3.92 -10.15 -13.22
N LEU A 91 -2.67 -10.47 -12.89
CA LEU A 91 -2.27 -10.81 -11.53
C LEU A 91 -2.59 -9.66 -10.58
N PHE A 92 -2.26 -8.42 -10.96
CA PHE A 92 -2.58 -7.22 -10.18
C PHE A 92 -4.10 -6.98 -10.10
N ILE A 93 -4.87 -7.17 -11.18
CA ILE A 93 -6.35 -7.13 -11.17
C ILE A 93 -6.96 -8.19 -10.24
N SER A 94 -6.34 -9.37 -10.11
CA SER A 94 -6.84 -10.43 -9.23
C SER A 94 -6.81 -10.07 -7.74
N VAL A 95 -6.09 -9.00 -7.36
CA VAL A 95 -6.12 -8.44 -6.01
C VAL A 95 -7.46 -7.74 -5.71
N ILE A 96 -8.18 -7.24 -6.72
CA ILE A 96 -9.46 -6.55 -6.54
C ILE A 96 -10.47 -7.40 -5.75
N PRO A 97 -10.75 -8.67 -6.10
CA PRO A 97 -11.69 -9.48 -5.35
C PRO A 97 -11.16 -10.08 -4.05
N VAL A 98 -9.84 -10.06 -3.82
CA VAL A 98 -9.20 -10.79 -2.71
C VAL A 98 -8.61 -9.82 -1.68
N GLY A 99 -7.62 -8.99 -2.06
CA GLY A 99 -6.89 -8.16 -1.10
C GLY A 99 -7.63 -6.89 -0.66
N VAL A 100 -8.27 -6.19 -1.59
CA VAL A 100 -8.92 -4.90 -1.29
C VAL A 100 -10.14 -5.05 -0.35
N PRO A 101 -11.01 -6.08 -0.47
CA PRO A 101 -12.10 -6.32 0.47
C PRO A 101 -11.63 -6.61 1.89
N ALA A 102 -10.46 -7.23 2.05
CA ALA A 102 -9.84 -7.45 3.35
C ALA A 102 -9.55 -6.11 4.06
N ALA A 103 -8.94 -5.17 3.32
CA ALA A 103 -8.71 -3.82 3.82
C ALA A 103 -10.01 -3.04 4.07
N ILE A 104 -11.03 -3.22 3.22
CA ILE A 104 -12.37 -2.62 3.42
C ILE A 104 -13.03 -3.16 4.69
N THR A 105 -12.84 -4.43 5.02
CA THR A 105 -13.36 -5.02 6.26
C THR A 105 -12.76 -4.36 7.49
N ILE A 106 -11.44 -4.14 7.49
CA ILE A 106 -10.74 -3.42 8.58
C ILE A 106 -11.23 -1.98 8.67
N ALA A 107 -11.33 -1.26 7.54
CA ALA A 107 -11.88 0.08 7.50
C ALA A 107 -13.33 0.13 8.00
N GLY A 108 -14.14 -0.87 7.63
CA GLY A 108 -15.52 -1.04 8.07
C GLY A 108 -15.62 -1.19 9.59
N GLY A 109 -14.72 -1.94 10.22
CA GLY A 109 -14.66 -2.07 11.68
C GLY A 109 -14.44 -0.73 12.39
N PHE A 110 -13.60 0.16 11.84
CA PHE A 110 -13.48 1.52 12.35
C PHE A 110 -14.73 2.37 12.05
N ALA A 111 -15.31 2.23 10.85
CA ALA A 111 -16.49 2.98 10.42
C ALA A 111 -17.75 2.65 11.25
N GLN A 112 -17.89 1.41 11.73
CA GLN A 112 -19.02 0.97 12.55
C GLN A 112 -19.22 1.82 13.80
N GLN A 113 -18.14 2.33 14.40
CA GLN A 113 -18.23 3.16 15.60
C GLN A 113 -18.94 4.50 15.36
N PHE A 114 -19.06 4.93 14.11
CA PHE A 114 -19.75 6.15 13.71
C PHE A 114 -21.17 5.89 13.20
N LEU A 115 -21.58 4.62 13.08
CA LEU A 115 -22.91 4.24 12.62
C LEU A 115 -23.88 4.10 13.80
N PRO A 116 -25.15 4.49 13.62
CA PRO A 116 -26.22 4.14 14.57
C PRO A 116 -26.29 2.63 14.76
N GLN A 117 -26.46 2.17 16.01
CA GLN A 117 -26.48 0.74 16.35
C GLN A 117 -27.45 -0.08 15.50
N ALA A 118 -28.59 0.49 15.11
CA ALA A 118 -29.59 -0.17 14.26
C ALA A 118 -29.09 -0.58 12.86
N ILE A 119 -28.04 0.09 12.33
CA ILE A 119 -27.49 -0.15 10.99
C ILE A 119 -25.99 -0.46 11.01
N ALA A 120 -25.38 -0.61 12.19
CA ALA A 120 -23.95 -0.83 12.37
C ALA A 120 -23.54 -2.29 12.10
N THR A 121 -24.07 -2.93 11.05
CA THR A 121 -23.65 -4.27 10.63
C THR A 121 -22.34 -4.22 9.83
N PRO A 122 -21.51 -5.28 9.85
CA PRO A 122 -20.25 -5.34 9.08
C PRO A 122 -20.44 -5.02 7.61
N ILE A 123 -21.41 -5.65 6.96
CA ILE A 123 -21.67 -5.45 5.54
C ILE A 123 -22.12 -4.02 5.21
N VAL A 124 -22.97 -3.39 6.05
CA VAL A 124 -23.40 -2.01 5.83
C VAL A 124 -22.22 -1.05 5.94
N ALA A 125 -21.35 -1.23 6.93
CA ALA A 125 -20.15 -0.43 7.08
C ALA A 125 -19.19 -0.60 5.89
N GLN A 126 -18.95 -1.83 5.42
CA GLN A 126 -18.12 -2.11 4.25
C GLN A 126 -18.68 -1.46 2.98
N LEU A 127 -19.99 -1.59 2.73
CA LEU A 127 -20.64 -0.99 1.57
C LEU A 127 -20.63 0.55 1.63
N LEU A 128 -20.74 1.13 2.84
CA LEU A 128 -20.56 2.56 3.05
C LEU A 128 -19.12 2.99 2.69
N VAL A 129 -18.10 2.24 3.11
CA VAL A 129 -16.70 2.51 2.74
C VAL A 129 -16.56 2.50 1.23
N VAL A 130 -17.09 1.48 0.53
CA VAL A 130 -17.06 1.41 -0.94
C VAL A 130 -17.78 2.61 -1.56
N ALA A 131 -18.95 2.99 -1.07
CA ALA A 131 -19.68 4.15 -1.58
C ALA A 131 -18.89 5.46 -1.45
N LEU A 132 -18.27 5.68 -0.28
CA LEU A 132 -17.40 6.84 -0.02
C LEU A 132 -16.15 6.83 -0.92
N LEU A 133 -15.52 5.66 -1.11
CA LEU A 133 -14.39 5.50 -2.03
C LEU A 133 -14.78 5.89 -3.45
N MET A 134 -15.94 5.43 -3.91
CA MET A 134 -16.44 5.75 -5.25
C MET A 134 -16.74 7.24 -5.40
N ALA A 135 -17.33 7.88 -4.38
CA ALA A 135 -17.55 9.33 -4.37
C ALA A 135 -16.24 10.14 -4.50
N VAL A 136 -15.19 9.75 -3.77
CA VAL A 136 -13.87 10.39 -3.86
C VAL A 136 -13.21 10.12 -5.21
N ASN A 137 -13.29 8.88 -5.71
CA ASN A 137 -12.70 8.49 -7.00
C ASN A 137 -13.33 9.22 -8.19
N PHE A 138 -14.65 9.40 -8.20
CA PHE A 138 -15.34 10.16 -9.26
C PHE A 138 -15.13 11.68 -9.16
N SER A 139 -14.68 12.18 -7.99
CA SER A 139 -14.40 13.59 -7.77
C SER A 139 -13.11 14.08 -8.45
N GLY A 140 -12.25 13.16 -8.92
CA GLY A 140 -11.01 13.48 -9.63
C GLY A 140 -9.77 13.35 -8.76
N SER A 141 -8.61 13.16 -9.39
CA SER A 141 -7.34 12.91 -8.71
C SER A 141 -6.82 14.12 -7.93
N LYS A 142 -7.12 15.35 -8.36
CA LYS A 142 -6.80 16.56 -7.59
C LYS A 142 -7.38 16.51 -6.17
N ILE A 143 -8.70 16.34 -6.07
CA ILE A 143 -9.43 16.32 -4.78
C ILE A 143 -8.97 15.12 -3.96
N SER A 144 -8.83 13.95 -4.59
CA SER A 144 -8.32 12.74 -3.94
C SER A 144 -6.92 12.92 -3.35
N SER A 145 -6.01 13.61 -4.06
CA SER A 145 -4.65 13.90 -3.56
C SER A 145 -4.63 14.89 -2.40
N GLN A 146 -5.49 15.92 -2.44
CA GLN A 146 -5.62 16.89 -1.35
C GLN A 146 -6.18 16.23 -0.09
N PHE A 147 -7.20 15.39 -0.25
CA PHE A 147 -7.80 14.63 0.84
C PHE A 147 -6.77 13.70 1.51
N GLN A 148 -6.03 12.93 0.72
CA GLN A 148 -4.95 12.07 1.25
C GLN A 148 -3.84 12.88 1.92
N THR A 149 -3.48 14.05 1.40
CA THR A 149 -2.50 14.93 2.07
C THR A 149 -2.98 15.39 3.44
N ALA A 150 -4.27 15.75 3.58
CA ALA A 150 -4.85 16.12 4.87
C ALA A 150 -4.81 14.95 5.87
N ILE A 151 -5.07 13.72 5.41
CA ILE A 151 -4.95 12.50 6.22
C ILE A 151 -3.49 12.29 6.66
N ALA A 152 -2.53 12.47 5.75
CA ALA A 152 -1.09 12.34 6.06
C ALA A 152 -0.68 13.27 7.21
N ILE A 153 -1.10 14.53 7.11
CA ILE A 153 -0.83 15.55 8.13
C ILE A 153 -1.54 15.18 9.44
N GLY A 154 -2.79 14.73 9.38
CA GLY A 154 -3.54 14.29 10.56
C GLY A 154 -2.85 13.14 11.30
N ILE A 155 -2.36 12.14 10.58
CA ILE A 155 -1.61 11.01 11.16
C ILE A 155 -0.28 11.49 11.77
N ALA A 156 0.47 12.34 11.05
CA ALA A 156 1.72 12.87 11.56
C ALA A 156 1.51 13.72 12.84
N LEU A 157 0.44 14.52 12.89
CA LEU A 157 0.04 15.28 14.08
C LEU A 157 -0.34 14.34 15.22
N LEU A 158 -1.11 13.28 14.95
CA LEU A 158 -1.48 12.28 15.96
C LEU A 158 -0.25 11.63 16.59
N VAL A 159 0.72 11.20 15.77
CA VAL A 159 1.98 10.64 16.28
C VAL A 159 2.78 11.71 17.04
N GLY A 160 2.81 12.95 16.58
CA GLY A 160 3.39 14.07 17.33
C GLY A 160 2.77 14.27 18.71
N LEU A 161 1.45 14.13 18.84
CA LEU A 161 0.76 14.18 20.14
C LEU A 161 1.15 13.00 21.03
N PHE A 162 1.26 11.79 20.47
CA PHE A 162 1.75 10.62 21.22
C PHE A 162 3.17 10.84 21.76
N LEU A 163 4.06 11.44 20.95
CA LEU A 163 5.41 11.78 21.41
C LEU A 163 5.40 12.81 22.55
N TRP A 164 4.58 13.85 22.40
CA TRP A 164 4.48 14.95 23.37
C TRP A 164 3.89 14.49 24.70
N PHE A 165 2.69 13.89 24.68
CA PHE A 165 2.01 13.43 25.89
C PHE A 165 2.63 12.15 26.46
N GLY A 166 3.28 11.34 25.63
CA GLY A 166 4.11 10.21 26.07
C GLY A 166 5.45 10.61 26.70
N ASN A 167 5.71 11.93 26.81
CA ASN A 167 6.95 12.50 27.34
C ASN A 167 8.20 11.81 26.77
N ILE A 168 8.21 11.55 25.46
CA ILE A 168 9.27 10.80 24.78
C ILE A 168 10.55 11.64 24.77
N ALA A 169 11.55 11.17 25.51
CA ALA A 169 12.85 11.81 25.57
C ALA A 169 13.72 11.40 24.39
N LEU A 170 14.76 12.18 24.08
CA LEU A 170 15.69 11.84 23.00
C LEU A 170 16.37 10.47 23.23
N SER A 171 16.58 10.10 24.50
CA SER A 171 17.10 8.78 24.90
C SER A 171 16.19 7.61 24.52
N ASP A 172 14.87 7.83 24.46
CA ASP A 172 13.88 6.80 24.10
C ASP A 172 13.86 6.57 22.58
N VAL A 173 14.27 7.57 21.81
CA VAL A 173 14.31 7.55 20.34
C VAL A 173 15.61 6.96 19.84
N THR A 174 16.68 7.03 20.62
CA THR A 174 17.96 6.38 20.30
C THR A 174 17.93 4.92 20.73
N PRO A 175 18.28 3.96 19.85
CA PRO A 175 18.43 2.57 20.26
C PRO A 175 19.47 2.48 21.39
N SER A 176 19.04 2.09 22.58
CA SER A 176 19.84 2.14 23.82
C SER A 176 20.86 1.01 23.96
N VAL A 177 20.67 -0.10 23.24
CA VAL A 177 21.51 -1.30 23.31
C VAL A 177 21.93 -1.71 21.90
N ALA A 178 23.21 -2.08 21.71
CA ALA A 178 23.66 -2.69 20.46
C ALA A 178 22.87 -4.00 20.23
N PRO A 179 22.44 -4.31 18.99
CA PRO A 179 21.55 -5.43 18.76
C PRO A 179 22.16 -6.71 19.31
N ASN A 180 21.46 -7.36 20.24
CA ASN A 180 21.93 -8.59 20.86
C ASN A 180 22.04 -9.67 19.78
N THR A 181 23.27 -10.06 19.46
CA THR A 181 23.58 -10.98 18.35
C THR A 181 22.99 -12.38 18.54
N ASN A 182 22.61 -12.74 19.77
CA ASN A 182 21.96 -14.01 20.08
C ASN A 182 20.51 -14.11 19.55
N HIS A 183 19.89 -13.00 19.13
CA HIS A 183 18.50 -12.93 18.64
C HIS A 183 18.36 -12.36 17.23
N ILE A 184 19.39 -12.46 16.38
CA ILE A 184 19.36 -11.97 14.99
C ILE A 184 18.19 -12.57 14.18
N SER A 185 17.80 -13.83 14.45
CA SER A 185 16.65 -14.48 13.81
C SER A 185 15.33 -13.72 14.04
N HIS A 186 15.11 -13.21 15.26
CA HIS A 186 13.93 -12.41 15.60
C HIS A 186 13.93 -11.06 14.88
N LEU A 187 15.10 -10.46 14.70
CA LEU A 187 15.24 -9.21 13.96
C LEU A 187 14.83 -9.39 12.49
N GLY A 188 15.28 -10.47 11.85
CA GLY A 188 14.89 -10.81 10.48
C GLY A 188 13.37 -11.03 10.32
N ASN A 189 12.75 -11.74 11.27
CA ASN A 189 11.31 -11.98 11.27
C ASN A 189 10.50 -10.68 11.45
N ALA A 190 10.94 -9.80 12.36
CA ALA A 190 10.30 -8.50 12.53
C ALA A 190 10.40 -7.66 11.25
N ILE A 191 11.59 -7.57 10.63
CA ILE A 191 11.79 -6.86 9.36
C ILE A 191 10.88 -7.41 8.26
N ALA A 192 10.69 -8.74 8.18
CA ALA A 192 9.82 -9.36 7.19
C ALA A 192 8.35 -8.93 7.36
N VAL A 193 7.84 -8.89 8.59
CA VAL A 193 6.49 -8.37 8.89
C VAL A 193 6.40 -6.87 8.62
N MET A 194 7.41 -6.11 9.03
CA MET A 194 7.45 -4.66 8.87
C MET A 194 7.57 -4.21 7.41
N PHE A 195 8.13 -5.05 6.52
CA PHE A 195 8.15 -4.80 5.09
C PHE A 195 6.75 -4.56 4.51
N TRP A 196 5.71 -5.14 5.15
CA TRP A 196 4.31 -4.88 4.84
C TRP A 196 3.95 -3.39 4.83
N CYS A 197 4.54 -2.60 5.72
CA CYS A 197 4.32 -1.15 5.79
C CYS A 197 4.79 -0.38 4.55
N PHE A 198 5.59 -1.00 3.68
CA PHE A 198 6.11 -0.39 2.47
C PHE A 198 5.47 -0.93 1.19
N VAL A 199 4.49 -1.84 1.33
CA VAL A 199 3.64 -2.28 0.22
C VAL A 199 2.68 -1.15 -0.14
N GLY A 200 2.60 -0.82 -1.43
CA GLY A 200 1.88 0.35 -1.95
C GLY A 200 2.67 1.19 -2.96
N ILE A 201 4.01 1.06 -3.02
CA ILE A 201 4.84 1.74 -4.04
C ILE A 201 4.43 1.31 -5.46
N GLU A 202 4.13 0.03 -5.63
CA GLU A 202 3.66 -0.57 -6.87
C GLU A 202 2.28 -0.06 -7.30
N ALA A 203 1.37 0.17 -6.34
CA ALA A 203 0.08 0.79 -6.61
C ALA A 203 0.28 2.25 -7.04
N PHE A 204 1.12 2.98 -6.30
CA PHE A 204 1.48 4.36 -6.62
C PHE A 204 2.11 4.52 -8.01
N ALA A 205 2.77 3.48 -8.53
CA ALA A 205 3.35 3.50 -9.88
C ALA A 205 2.32 3.77 -10.99
N HIS A 206 1.06 3.41 -10.78
CA HIS A 206 -0.02 3.70 -11.73
C HIS A 206 -0.40 5.17 -11.80
N MET A 207 0.01 6.00 -10.83
CA MET A 207 -0.30 7.42 -10.79
C MET A 207 0.68 8.28 -11.60
N GLY A 208 1.75 7.69 -12.16
CA GLY A 208 2.84 8.43 -12.81
C GLY A 208 2.41 9.37 -13.94
N GLU A 209 1.40 9.00 -14.74
CA GLU A 209 0.88 9.80 -15.86
C GLU A 209 0.09 11.05 -15.41
N GLU A 210 -0.38 11.08 -14.16
CA GLU A 210 -1.21 12.16 -13.60
C GLU A 210 -0.40 13.24 -12.85
N PHE A 211 0.92 13.09 -12.76
CA PHE A 211 1.80 14.12 -12.20
C PHE A 211 1.93 15.33 -13.14
N LYS A 212 1.93 16.53 -12.57
CA LYS A 212 2.22 17.77 -13.32
C LYS A 212 3.61 17.76 -13.96
N ARG A 213 4.61 17.28 -13.20
CA ARG A 213 5.99 17.09 -13.68
C ARG A 213 6.48 15.69 -13.30
N PRO A 214 6.11 14.64 -14.07
CA PRO A 214 6.46 13.26 -13.73
C PRO A 214 7.97 13.04 -13.59
N GLU A 215 8.80 13.75 -14.36
CA GLU A 215 10.25 13.57 -14.33
C GLU A 215 10.91 13.98 -13.00
N ARG A 216 10.24 14.85 -12.23
CA ARG A 216 10.77 15.45 -11.00
C ARG A 216 9.89 15.16 -9.79
N ASP A 217 8.59 15.42 -9.91
CA ASP A 217 7.67 15.39 -8.78
C ASP A 217 7.32 13.94 -8.38
N TYR A 218 7.22 13.01 -9.34
CA TYR A 218 6.98 11.59 -9.06
C TYR A 218 8.12 10.90 -8.28
N PRO A 219 9.40 10.96 -8.71
CA PRO A 219 10.47 10.31 -7.97
C PRO A 219 10.66 10.90 -6.56
N LEU A 220 10.49 12.22 -6.42
CA LEU A 220 10.53 12.88 -5.11
C LEU A 220 9.36 12.46 -4.23
N ALA A 221 8.15 12.32 -4.79
CA ALA A 221 6.99 11.86 -4.03
C ALA A 221 7.17 10.45 -3.46
N ILE A 222 7.75 9.51 -4.23
CA ILE A 222 8.07 8.17 -3.75
C ILE A 222 9.07 8.23 -2.60
N LEU A 223 10.22 8.89 -2.80
CA LEU A 223 11.31 8.88 -1.83
C LEU A 223 10.91 9.60 -0.53
N ILE A 224 10.35 10.80 -0.64
CA ILE A 224 9.94 11.58 0.53
C ILE A 224 8.75 10.91 1.22
N GLY A 225 7.78 10.36 0.47
CA GLY A 225 6.66 9.63 1.04
C GLY A 225 7.08 8.40 1.83
N CYS A 226 8.02 7.60 1.31
CA CYS A 226 8.60 6.46 2.01
C CYS A 226 9.33 6.89 3.29
N LEU A 227 10.13 7.95 3.24
CA LEU A 227 10.86 8.45 4.41
C LEU A 227 9.91 9.02 5.48
N ILE A 228 8.86 9.75 5.09
CA ILE A 228 7.85 10.24 6.03
C ILE A 228 7.13 9.07 6.70
N ALA A 229 6.68 8.08 5.92
CA ALA A 229 6.02 6.90 6.49
C ALA A 229 6.97 6.17 7.45
N GLY A 230 8.22 5.90 7.03
CA GLY A 230 9.23 5.26 7.87
C GLY A 230 9.52 6.04 9.16
N ALA A 231 9.60 7.37 9.09
CA ALA A 231 9.80 8.20 10.28
C ALA A 231 8.60 8.14 11.23
N VAL A 232 7.37 8.21 10.72
CA VAL A 232 6.15 8.09 11.53
C VAL A 232 6.08 6.72 12.20
N TYR A 233 6.38 5.64 11.47
CA TYR A 233 6.45 4.29 12.00
C TYR A 233 7.51 4.13 13.09
N TYR A 234 8.71 4.67 12.85
CA TYR A 234 9.81 4.66 13.81
C TYR A 234 9.42 5.38 15.09
N LEU A 235 8.94 6.62 14.97
CA LEU A 235 8.52 7.47 16.09
C LEU A 235 7.35 6.87 16.86
N PHE A 236 6.39 6.25 16.19
CA PHE A 236 5.29 5.61 16.90
C PHE A 236 5.75 4.33 17.61
N SER A 237 6.71 3.60 17.03
CA SER A 237 7.28 2.40 17.66
C SER A 237 8.06 2.70 18.94
N THR A 238 8.66 3.88 19.08
CA THR A 238 9.30 4.28 20.36
C THR A 238 8.26 4.44 21.46
N VAL A 239 7.08 4.99 21.14
CA VAL A 239 5.95 5.11 22.08
C VAL A 239 5.45 3.73 22.49
N VAL A 240 5.24 2.84 21.51
CA VAL A 240 4.82 1.45 21.77
C VAL A 240 5.81 0.73 22.68
N LEU A 241 7.12 0.90 22.43
CA LEU A 241 8.17 0.27 23.22
C LEU A 241 8.19 0.81 24.66
N LYS A 242 8.19 2.13 24.84
CA LYS A 242 8.27 2.78 26.15
C LYS A 242 7.12 2.39 27.08
N TYR A 243 5.91 2.28 26.53
CA TYR A 243 4.71 1.95 27.30
C TYR A 243 4.36 0.46 27.27
N HIS A 244 5.25 -0.40 26.73
CA HIS A 244 5.02 -1.83 26.60
C HIS A 244 3.66 -2.19 25.98
N ALA A 245 3.23 -1.43 24.98
CA ALA A 245 1.95 -1.63 24.30
C ALA A 245 2.02 -2.76 23.25
N TYR A 246 2.60 -3.91 23.64
CA TYR A 246 2.82 -5.08 22.80
C TYR A 246 2.93 -6.37 23.64
N GLY A 247 2.93 -7.53 23.00
CA GLY A 247 3.28 -8.83 23.63
C GLY A 247 2.15 -9.86 23.66
N THR A 248 0.92 -9.46 23.40
CA THR A 248 -0.22 -10.38 23.17
C THR A 248 -0.90 -10.05 21.86
N GLU A 249 -1.53 -11.03 21.22
CA GLU A 249 -2.24 -10.82 19.96
C GLU A 249 -3.32 -9.72 20.06
N ALA A 250 -4.10 -9.73 21.14
CA ALA A 250 -5.12 -8.72 21.40
C ALA A 250 -4.53 -7.31 21.55
N LEU A 251 -3.41 -7.16 22.28
CA LEU A 251 -2.76 -5.87 22.45
C LEU A 251 -2.09 -5.39 21.15
N ASN A 252 -1.55 -6.32 20.37
CA ASN A 252 -0.91 -6.00 19.08
C ASN A 252 -1.89 -5.40 18.08
N THR A 253 -3.15 -5.82 18.10
CA THR A 253 -4.20 -5.28 17.23
C THR A 253 -4.88 -4.03 17.80
N THR A 254 -4.70 -3.73 19.10
CA THR A 254 -5.37 -2.62 19.81
C THR A 254 -4.40 -1.63 20.47
N SER A 255 -3.13 -1.63 20.06
CA SER A 255 -2.06 -0.82 20.66
C SER A 255 -2.34 0.69 20.63
N VAL A 256 -2.87 1.22 19.52
CA VAL A 256 -3.18 2.66 19.40
C VAL A 256 -4.36 3.07 20.31
N PRO A 257 -5.53 2.38 20.31
CA PRO A 257 -6.59 2.63 21.30
C PRO A 257 -6.10 2.52 22.75
N TYR A 258 -5.28 1.51 23.06
CA TYR A 258 -4.71 1.32 24.40
C TYR A 258 -3.87 2.53 24.83
N LEU A 259 -2.89 2.92 24.01
CA LEU A 259 -2.03 4.07 24.25
C LEU A 259 -2.83 5.38 24.33
N SER A 260 -3.85 5.53 23.49
CA SER A 260 -4.70 6.71 23.51
C SER A 260 -5.48 6.84 24.82
N ASN A 261 -6.06 5.75 25.30
CA ASN A 261 -6.75 5.74 26.60
C ASN A 261 -5.79 6.02 27.76
N LEU A 262 -4.57 5.48 27.68
CA LEU A 262 -3.54 5.69 28.70
C LEU A 262 -3.05 7.14 28.76
N LEU A 263 -2.83 7.77 27.60
CA LEU A 263 -2.16 9.09 27.50
C LEU A 263 -3.12 10.28 27.41
N PHE A 264 -4.27 10.10 26.77
CA PHE A 264 -5.24 11.18 26.53
C PHE A 264 -6.59 10.95 27.24
N GLY A 265 -6.82 9.75 27.76
CA GLY A 265 -8.08 9.36 28.38
C GLY A 265 -9.18 8.97 27.37
N PRO A 266 -10.34 8.51 27.87
CA PRO A 266 -11.38 7.86 27.05
C PRO A 266 -12.06 8.78 26.04
N LYS A 267 -12.01 10.11 26.25
CA LYS A 267 -12.66 11.10 25.38
C LYS A 267 -12.04 11.18 23.98
N VAL A 268 -10.84 10.63 23.78
CA VAL A 268 -10.09 10.68 22.51
C VAL A 268 -10.28 9.42 21.67
N SER A 269 -10.95 8.38 22.19
CA SER A 269 -11.14 7.10 21.48
C SER A 269 -11.77 7.27 20.09
N TRP A 270 -12.74 8.18 19.94
CA TRP A 270 -13.39 8.44 18.64
C TRP A 270 -12.43 9.06 17.60
N ILE A 271 -11.46 9.88 18.04
CA ILE A 271 -10.45 10.50 17.15
C ILE A 271 -9.50 9.43 16.60
N ILE A 272 -9.12 8.47 17.44
CA ILE A 272 -8.30 7.33 17.03
C ILE A 272 -9.04 6.47 16.02
N SER A 273 -10.30 6.14 16.29
CA SER A 273 -11.12 5.37 15.36
C SER A 273 -11.31 6.09 14.03
N LEU A 274 -11.47 7.42 14.05
CA LEU A 274 -11.59 8.23 12.85
C LEU A 274 -10.27 8.23 12.07
N THR A 275 -9.13 8.37 12.76
CA THR A 275 -7.81 8.37 12.12
C THR A 275 -7.47 7.00 11.55
N GLY A 276 -7.83 5.91 12.26
CA GLY A 276 -7.73 4.53 11.78
C GLY A 276 -8.56 4.30 10.53
N PHE A 277 -9.83 4.74 10.55
CA PHE A 277 -10.68 4.72 9.37
C PHE A 277 -10.05 5.47 8.20
N LEU A 278 -9.61 6.72 8.41
CA LEU A 278 -9.03 7.55 7.36
C LEU A 278 -7.73 6.98 6.79
N ALA A 279 -6.88 6.38 7.61
CA ALA A 279 -5.64 5.73 7.17
C ALA A 279 -5.94 4.52 6.25
N CYS A 280 -6.86 3.65 6.68
CA CYS A 280 -7.32 2.52 5.87
C CYS A 280 -7.96 3.01 4.56
N PHE A 281 -8.86 4.00 4.67
CA PHE A 281 -9.55 4.60 3.54
C PHE A 281 -8.59 5.18 2.51
N ALA A 282 -7.55 5.90 2.94
CA ALA A 282 -6.55 6.48 2.05
C ALA A 282 -5.82 5.41 1.21
N THR A 283 -5.43 4.31 1.85
CA THR A 283 -4.77 3.17 1.20
C THR A 283 -5.69 2.55 0.16
N ILE A 284 -6.93 2.20 0.56
CA ILE A 284 -7.91 1.58 -0.34
C ILE A 284 -8.24 2.53 -1.51
N ASN A 285 -8.31 3.83 -1.25
CA ASN A 285 -8.56 4.85 -2.26
C ASN A 285 -7.43 4.92 -3.30
N LEU A 286 -6.16 4.80 -2.90
CA LEU A 286 -5.07 4.73 -3.87
C LEU A 286 -5.15 3.44 -4.70
N TYR A 287 -5.41 2.29 -4.08
CA TYR A 287 -5.56 1.02 -4.82
C TYR A 287 -6.72 1.07 -5.81
N THR A 288 -7.86 1.63 -5.42
CA THR A 288 -9.04 1.80 -6.28
C THR A 288 -8.70 2.69 -7.49
N GLN A 289 -7.99 3.79 -7.26
CA GLN A 289 -7.50 4.64 -8.35
C GLN A 289 -6.56 3.86 -9.28
N SER A 290 -5.53 3.24 -8.70
CA SER A 290 -4.46 2.52 -9.42
C SER A 290 -5.02 1.43 -10.33
N LEU A 291 -5.91 0.60 -9.79
CA LEU A 291 -6.57 -0.49 -10.53
C LEU A 291 -7.47 0.06 -11.65
N SER A 292 -8.19 1.16 -11.40
CA SER A 292 -8.99 1.82 -12.43
C SER A 292 -8.12 2.34 -13.59
N ARG A 293 -6.95 2.92 -13.27
CA ARG A 293 -6.00 3.46 -14.26
C ARG A 293 -5.34 2.34 -15.05
N MET A 294 -5.01 1.24 -14.39
CA MET A 294 -4.48 0.05 -15.04
C MET A 294 -5.49 -0.54 -16.03
N LEU A 295 -6.74 -0.74 -15.61
CA LEU A 295 -7.81 -1.22 -16.51
C LEU A 295 -8.01 -0.29 -17.70
N TRP A 296 -8.02 1.03 -17.47
CA TRP A 296 -8.09 2.02 -18.53
C TRP A 296 -6.88 1.96 -19.48
N SER A 297 -5.66 1.84 -18.95
CA SER A 297 -4.43 1.75 -19.74
C SER A 297 -4.41 0.51 -20.64
N LEU A 298 -4.77 -0.66 -20.10
CA LEU A 298 -4.91 -1.89 -20.87
C LEU A 298 -6.00 -1.79 -21.93
N ALA A 299 -7.14 -1.18 -21.61
CA ALA A 299 -8.21 -0.98 -22.57
C ALA A 299 -7.77 -0.04 -23.70
N ARG A 300 -7.07 1.05 -23.38
CA ARG A 300 -6.53 2.00 -24.36
C ARG A 300 -5.54 1.33 -25.31
N GLU A 301 -4.69 0.45 -24.78
CA GLU A 301 -3.67 -0.26 -25.57
C GLU A 301 -4.28 -1.38 -26.43
N TYR A 302 -5.10 -2.25 -25.83
CA TYR A 302 -5.49 -3.53 -26.44
C TYR A 302 -6.91 -3.55 -26.99
N ARG A 303 -7.79 -2.64 -26.55
CA ARG A 303 -9.20 -2.55 -27.00
C ARG A 303 -9.64 -1.07 -27.08
N PRO A 304 -9.01 -0.24 -27.96
CA PRO A 304 -9.20 1.22 -27.95
C PRO A 304 -10.64 1.67 -28.17
N ALA A 305 -11.44 0.90 -28.92
CA ALA A 305 -12.87 1.16 -29.15
C ALA A 305 -13.78 0.81 -27.95
N SER A 306 -13.24 0.15 -26.92
CA SER A 306 -13.98 -0.19 -25.70
C SER A 306 -14.45 1.07 -24.98
N ALA A 307 -15.65 1.03 -24.42
CA ALA A 307 -16.13 2.14 -23.61
C ALA A 307 -15.29 2.38 -22.33
N MET A 308 -14.45 1.42 -21.93
CA MET A 308 -13.52 1.56 -20.80
C MET A 308 -12.47 2.66 -21.02
N THR A 309 -12.20 3.07 -22.27
CA THR A 309 -11.24 4.15 -22.58
C THR A 309 -11.81 5.55 -22.35
N ARG A 310 -13.13 5.68 -22.11
CA ARG A 310 -13.80 6.98 -21.92
C ARG A 310 -13.40 7.62 -20.59
N LEU A 311 -12.98 8.88 -20.67
CA LEU A 311 -12.66 9.74 -19.53
C LEU A 311 -13.78 10.75 -19.28
N SER A 312 -14.04 11.06 -18.01
CA SER A 312 -14.93 12.15 -17.58
C SER A 312 -14.31 13.52 -17.86
N PRO A 313 -15.08 14.63 -17.79
CA PRO A 313 -14.53 15.98 -17.83
C PRO A 313 -13.48 16.25 -16.75
N LYS A 314 -13.48 15.47 -15.67
CA LYS A 314 -12.51 15.53 -14.57
C LYS A 314 -11.28 14.63 -14.81
N GLY A 315 -11.16 13.98 -15.97
CA GLY A 315 -10.03 13.10 -16.31
C GLY A 315 -10.08 11.72 -15.67
N VAL A 316 -11.24 11.30 -15.13
CA VAL A 316 -11.40 10.00 -14.45
C VAL A 316 -11.91 8.96 -15.44
N PRO A 317 -11.34 7.74 -15.50
CA PRO A 317 -11.86 6.65 -16.33
C PRO A 317 -13.14 6.05 -15.74
N THR A 318 -14.28 6.74 -15.91
CA THR A 318 -15.53 6.47 -15.20
C THR A 318 -15.97 5.01 -15.25
N LYS A 319 -15.91 4.37 -16.41
CA LYS A 319 -16.33 2.97 -16.56
C LYS A 319 -15.37 1.99 -15.90
N ALA A 320 -14.06 2.22 -16.00
CA ALA A 320 -13.07 1.39 -15.32
C ALA A 320 -13.23 1.52 -13.80
N THR A 321 -13.41 2.75 -13.29
CA THR A 321 -13.67 3.01 -11.87
C THR A 321 -14.96 2.36 -11.39
N ALA A 322 -16.05 2.45 -12.17
CA ALA A 322 -17.30 1.78 -11.85
C ALA A 322 -17.15 0.26 -11.77
N ILE A 323 -16.42 -0.37 -12.70
CA ILE A 323 -16.15 -1.81 -12.68
C ILE A 323 -15.38 -2.20 -11.41
N VAL A 324 -14.33 -1.46 -11.05
CA VAL A 324 -13.58 -1.71 -9.82
C VAL A 324 -14.51 -1.60 -8.61
N GLY A 325 -15.27 -0.51 -8.49
CA GLY A 325 -16.19 -0.31 -7.35
C GLY A 325 -17.27 -1.37 -7.23
N ILE A 326 -17.89 -1.77 -8.35
CA ILE A 326 -18.89 -2.85 -8.37
C ILE A 326 -18.24 -4.16 -7.95
N THR A 327 -17.04 -4.47 -8.45
CA THR A 327 -16.30 -5.68 -8.07
C THR A 327 -15.98 -5.68 -6.58
N LEU A 328 -15.56 -4.54 -6.02
CA LEU A 328 -15.32 -4.39 -4.57
C LEU A 328 -16.60 -4.61 -3.76
N ALA A 329 -17.72 -3.99 -4.15
CA ALA A 329 -19.00 -4.17 -3.48
C ALA A 329 -19.47 -5.62 -3.51
N LEU A 330 -19.41 -6.27 -4.68
CA LEU A 330 -19.74 -7.68 -4.83
C LEU A 330 -18.82 -8.57 -3.99
N SER A 331 -17.53 -8.27 -3.93
CA SER A 331 -16.57 -9.06 -3.16
C SER A 331 -16.78 -8.90 -1.65
N CYS A 332 -17.21 -7.73 -1.17
CA CYS A 332 -17.62 -7.55 0.22
C CYS A 332 -18.85 -8.40 0.56
N VAL A 333 -19.87 -8.40 -0.32
CA VAL A 333 -21.08 -9.23 -0.14
C VAL A 333 -20.74 -10.73 -0.18
N LEU A 334 -19.92 -11.16 -1.13
CA LEU A 334 -19.51 -12.57 -1.23
C LEU A 334 -18.61 -12.98 -0.05
N GLY A 335 -17.76 -12.08 0.43
CA GLY A 335 -16.95 -12.29 1.64
C GLY A 335 -17.83 -12.56 2.86
N ASP A 336 -18.82 -11.70 3.09
CA ASP A 336 -19.80 -11.84 4.18
C ASP A 336 -20.60 -13.15 4.07
N LEU A 337 -21.02 -13.53 2.86
CA LEU A 337 -21.75 -14.79 2.63
C LEU A 337 -20.88 -16.05 2.78
N SER A 338 -19.59 -15.95 2.46
CA SER A 338 -18.69 -17.11 2.45
C SER A 338 -18.08 -17.44 3.82
N ASN A 339 -18.14 -16.51 4.79
CA ASN A 339 -17.49 -16.64 6.11
C ASN A 339 -16.00 -17.04 6.04
N ILE A 340 -15.31 -16.67 4.96
CA ILE A 340 -13.87 -16.93 4.82
C ILE A 340 -13.13 -15.88 5.66
N ASP A 341 -12.17 -16.34 6.45
CA ASP A 341 -11.35 -15.47 7.28
C ASP A 341 -10.59 -14.43 6.44
N VAL A 342 -10.62 -13.19 6.92
CA VAL A 342 -9.94 -12.03 6.30
C VAL A 342 -8.44 -12.29 6.16
N GLU A 343 -7.85 -13.08 7.06
CA GLU A 343 -6.43 -13.45 7.05
C GLU A 343 -6.04 -14.27 5.82
N VAL A 344 -6.93 -15.13 5.34
CA VAL A 344 -6.70 -15.90 4.09
C VAL A 344 -6.61 -14.94 2.92
N PHE A 345 -7.55 -13.99 2.81
CA PHE A 345 -7.54 -12.97 1.75
C PHE A 345 -6.29 -12.10 1.77
N LEU A 346 -5.83 -11.69 2.96
CA LEU A 346 -4.58 -10.94 3.12
C LEU A 346 -3.39 -11.77 2.62
N THR A 347 -3.28 -13.01 3.08
CA THR A 347 -2.17 -13.90 2.70
C THR A 347 -2.07 -14.10 1.19
N LEU A 348 -3.21 -14.30 0.52
CA LEU A 348 -3.27 -14.46 -0.95
C LEU A 348 -2.83 -13.19 -1.68
N ALA A 349 -3.25 -12.01 -1.20
CA ALA A 349 -2.87 -10.73 -1.79
C ALA A 349 -1.36 -10.43 -1.63
N ASN A 350 -0.77 -10.80 -0.48
CA ASN A 350 0.64 -10.56 -0.19
C ASN A 350 1.55 -11.23 -1.21
N GLY A 351 1.23 -12.48 -1.58
CA GLY A 351 1.99 -13.20 -2.59
C GLY A 351 1.94 -12.57 -3.97
N ILE A 352 0.77 -12.07 -4.35
CA ILE A 352 0.63 -11.35 -5.61
C ILE A 352 1.52 -10.11 -5.63
N PHE A 353 1.51 -9.31 -4.55
CA PHE A 353 2.35 -8.12 -4.48
C PHE A 353 3.83 -8.45 -4.59
N VAL A 354 4.32 -9.46 -3.86
CA VAL A 354 5.74 -9.86 -3.91
C VAL A 354 6.16 -10.26 -5.33
N VAL A 355 5.32 -10.99 -6.06
CA VAL A 355 5.57 -11.34 -7.47
C VAL A 355 5.61 -10.08 -8.34
N ILE A 356 4.69 -9.13 -8.15
CA ILE A 356 4.68 -7.85 -8.88
C ILE A 356 5.96 -7.06 -8.62
N TYR A 357 6.38 -6.94 -7.36
CA TYR A 357 7.64 -6.30 -6.97
C TYR A 357 8.83 -6.97 -7.64
N LEU A 358 8.89 -8.30 -7.62
CA LEU A 358 9.96 -9.07 -8.25
C LEU A 358 10.06 -8.75 -9.76
N PHE A 359 8.95 -8.81 -10.49
CA PHE A 359 8.95 -8.49 -11.92
C PHE A 359 9.25 -7.01 -12.21
N ALA A 360 8.83 -6.09 -11.34
CA ALA A 360 9.20 -4.67 -11.45
C ALA A 360 10.72 -4.48 -11.25
N MET A 361 11.34 -5.16 -10.28
CA MET A 361 12.78 -5.09 -10.04
C MET A 361 13.59 -5.77 -11.16
N LEU A 362 13.14 -6.91 -11.68
CA LEU A 362 13.73 -7.54 -12.87
C LEU A 362 13.65 -6.62 -14.09
N SER A 363 12.54 -5.89 -14.24
CA SER A 363 12.41 -4.86 -15.28
C SER A 363 13.39 -3.70 -15.05
N ALA A 364 13.59 -3.27 -13.80
CA ALA A 364 14.57 -2.26 -13.44
C ALA A 364 16.01 -2.71 -13.78
N ILE A 365 16.38 -3.97 -13.53
CA ILE A 365 17.70 -4.51 -13.91
C ILE A 365 17.93 -4.41 -15.42
N LYS A 366 16.90 -4.71 -16.22
CA LYS A 366 16.99 -4.72 -17.68
C LYS A 366 16.96 -3.31 -18.29
N LEU A 367 16.22 -2.38 -17.68
CA LEU A 367 15.97 -1.06 -18.24
C LEU A 367 16.91 0.03 -17.70
N LEU A 368 17.39 -0.08 -16.47
CA LEU A 368 18.28 0.92 -15.85
C LEU A 368 19.76 0.58 -16.09
N THR A 369 20.61 1.61 -16.08
CA THR A 369 22.06 1.49 -16.25
C THR A 369 22.82 2.09 -15.07
N GLY A 370 24.11 1.75 -14.92
CA GLY A 370 24.97 2.29 -13.87
C GLY A 370 24.45 2.01 -12.44
N ARG A 371 24.45 3.03 -11.58
CA ARG A 371 24.02 2.93 -10.17
C ARG A 371 22.58 2.41 -10.02
N GLY A 372 21.68 2.78 -10.93
CA GLY A 372 20.28 2.33 -10.89
C GLY A 372 20.15 0.81 -11.08
N ARG A 373 21.02 0.20 -11.89
CA ARG A 373 21.02 -1.25 -12.09
C ARG A 373 21.51 -1.99 -10.84
N TYR A 374 22.55 -1.49 -10.17
CA TYR A 374 23.03 -2.09 -8.91
C TYR A 374 21.97 -2.04 -7.80
N LEU A 375 21.26 -0.91 -7.68
CA LEU A 375 20.13 -0.81 -6.75
C LEU A 375 19.02 -1.81 -7.11
N ALA A 376 18.70 -1.98 -8.38
CA ALA A 376 17.70 -2.95 -8.82
C ALA A 376 18.10 -4.41 -8.54
N ILE A 377 19.40 -4.76 -8.66
CA ILE A 377 19.93 -6.08 -8.29
C ILE A 377 19.76 -6.32 -6.79
N LEU A 378 20.15 -5.35 -5.96
CA LEU A 378 19.97 -5.42 -4.52
C LEU A 378 18.49 -5.58 -4.15
N SER A 379 17.62 -4.76 -4.73
CA SER A 379 16.16 -4.85 -4.55
C SER A 379 15.61 -6.22 -4.94
N THR A 380 16.10 -6.80 -6.03
CA THR A 380 15.68 -8.14 -6.46
C THR A 380 16.05 -9.19 -5.41
N GLY A 381 17.26 -9.12 -4.85
CA GLY A 381 17.69 -9.99 -3.75
C GLY A 381 16.79 -9.87 -2.52
N LEU A 382 16.38 -8.65 -2.16
CA LEU A 382 15.46 -8.40 -1.06
C LEU A 382 14.05 -8.97 -1.34
N CYS A 383 13.51 -8.78 -2.55
CA CYS A 383 12.23 -9.38 -2.93
C CYS A 383 12.27 -10.91 -2.90
N VAL A 384 13.38 -11.52 -3.32
CA VAL A 384 13.58 -12.97 -3.25
C VAL A 384 13.65 -13.45 -1.80
N LEU A 385 14.32 -12.71 -0.91
CA LEU A 385 14.36 -13.03 0.52
C LEU A 385 12.95 -13.01 1.12
N VAL A 386 12.17 -11.96 0.85
CA VAL A 386 10.77 -11.87 1.33
C VAL A 386 9.92 -13.00 0.75
N LEU A 387 10.12 -13.38 -0.51
CA LEU A 387 9.44 -14.52 -1.13
C LEU A 387 9.69 -15.82 -0.35
N PHE A 388 10.93 -16.09 0.04
CA PHE A 388 11.25 -17.24 0.88
C PHE A 388 10.64 -17.16 2.27
N SER A 389 10.60 -15.96 2.89
CA SER A 389 10.00 -15.76 4.21
C SER A 389 8.49 -16.02 4.24
N ILE A 390 7.76 -15.77 3.13
CA ILE A 390 6.32 -16.03 3.08
C ILE A 390 6.02 -17.53 2.84
N GLY A 391 6.96 -18.28 2.28
CA GLY A 391 6.89 -19.74 2.21
C GLY A 391 5.71 -20.27 1.38
N ILE A 392 4.95 -21.24 1.93
CA ILE A 392 3.89 -21.97 1.22
C ILE A 392 2.76 -21.07 0.74
N ALA A 393 2.52 -19.93 1.41
CA ALA A 393 1.54 -18.95 0.96
C ALA A 393 1.84 -18.37 -0.43
N MET A 394 3.08 -18.52 -0.94
CA MET A 394 3.43 -18.18 -2.33
C MET A 394 2.87 -19.13 -3.38
N SER A 395 2.47 -20.35 -3.00
CA SER A 395 1.93 -21.33 -3.94
C SER A 395 0.74 -20.80 -4.73
N TYR A 396 -0.13 -20.01 -4.10
CA TYR A 396 -1.25 -19.36 -4.78
C TYR A 396 -0.81 -18.36 -5.84
N ALA A 397 0.09 -17.44 -5.48
CA ALA A 397 0.55 -16.39 -6.40
C ALA A 397 1.32 -16.98 -7.59
N LEU A 398 2.17 -17.98 -7.35
CA LEU A 398 2.92 -18.68 -8.39
C LEU A 398 2.01 -19.54 -9.26
N GLY A 399 1.05 -20.26 -8.66
CA GLY A 399 0.06 -21.06 -9.38
C GLY A 399 -0.81 -20.18 -10.30
N LEU A 400 -1.27 -19.04 -9.79
CA LEU A 400 -2.04 -18.08 -10.56
C LEU A 400 -1.21 -17.44 -11.69
N LEU A 401 0.05 -17.12 -11.42
CA LEU A 401 0.99 -16.63 -12.45
C LEU A 401 1.16 -17.64 -13.58
N VAL A 402 1.40 -18.92 -13.26
CA VAL A 402 1.55 -20.01 -14.24
C VAL A 402 0.25 -20.20 -15.03
N LEU A 403 -0.89 -20.23 -14.35
CA LEU A 403 -2.20 -20.35 -15.00
C LEU A 403 -2.41 -19.20 -15.99
N LEU A 404 -2.23 -17.96 -15.55
CA LEU A 404 -2.40 -16.78 -16.40
C LEU A 404 -1.41 -16.79 -17.59
N TRP A 405 -0.18 -17.27 -17.39
CA TRP A 405 0.81 -17.42 -18.45
C TRP A 405 0.39 -18.43 -19.52
N LEU A 406 -0.16 -19.57 -19.11
CA LEU A 406 -0.63 -20.63 -20.01
C LEU A 406 -1.84 -20.19 -20.84
N PHE A 407 -2.79 -19.47 -20.23
CA PHE A 407 -3.99 -18.99 -20.92
C PHE A 407 -3.78 -17.71 -21.75
N MET A 408 -2.66 -17.00 -21.57
CA MET A 408 -2.36 -15.79 -22.34
C MET A 408 -1.77 -16.10 -23.71
N PRO A 409 -2.47 -15.78 -24.82
CA PRO A 409 -1.93 -15.98 -26.15
C PRO A 409 -0.71 -15.10 -26.39
N GLU A 410 0.28 -15.63 -27.10
CA GLU A 410 1.40 -14.83 -27.61
C GLU A 410 0.84 -13.75 -28.54
N SER A 411 0.90 -12.50 -28.12
CA SER A 411 0.56 -11.42 -29.04
C SER A 411 1.71 -11.30 -30.04
N LYS A 412 1.47 -11.62 -31.30
CA LYS A 412 2.33 -11.19 -32.40
C LYS A 412 2.47 -9.67 -32.30
N LEU A 413 3.69 -9.21 -32.03
CA LEU A 413 4.03 -7.79 -32.07
C LEU A 413 3.59 -7.25 -33.42
N ARG A 414 2.60 -6.36 -33.43
CA ARG A 414 2.38 -5.49 -34.58
C ARG A 414 3.48 -4.44 -34.49
N ASN A 415 4.55 -4.68 -35.24
CA ASN A 415 5.65 -3.73 -35.42
C ASN A 415 5.15 -2.38 -35.91
#